data_AF-A0A1I2EQE3-F1
#
_entry.id   AF-A0A1I2EQE3-F1
#
_cell.length_a   1.000
_cell.length_b   1.000
_cell.length_c   1.000
_cell.angle_alpha   90.00
_cell.angle_beta   90.00
_cell.angle_gamma   90.00
#
_symmetry.space_group_name_H-M   'P 1'
#
loop_
_entity.id
_entity.type
_entity.pdbx_description
1 polymer ?
#
loop_
_entity_poly.entity_id
_entity_poly.type
_entity_poly.pdbx_seq_one_letter_code
_entity_poly.pdbx_strand_id
1 'polypeptide(L)' 'MILELSKQICSELDKQGILYMASVSLALNIYATPRMTRDIDIVIELTEQNVEKFVQIVKDNFYIYKSAVENTYCFGVKN' A
#
# COMPACT_ATOMS: atom_id res chain seq x y z
N MET A 1 -15.45 -5.30 2.85
CA MET A 1 -14.17 -6.02 2.77
C MET A 1 -13.05 -5.13 2.25
N ILE A 2 -13.09 -4.65 1.00
CA ILE A 2 -12.01 -3.81 0.43
C ILE A 2 -11.83 -2.46 1.14
N LEU A 3 -12.93 -1.83 1.58
CA LEU A 3 -12.89 -0.58 2.35
C LEU A 3 -12.20 -0.75 3.70
N GLU A 4 -12.46 -1.86 4.40
CA GLU A 4 -11.83 -2.14 5.70
C GLU A 4 -10.34 -2.46 5.54
N LEU A 5 -9.97 -3.21 4.48
CA LEU A 5 -8.57 -3.43 4.12
C LEU A 5 -7.84 -2.10 3.85
N SER A 6 -8.50 -1.20 3.12
CA SER A 6 -7.96 0.12 2.80
C SER A 6 -7.79 0.98 4.05
N LYS A 7 -8.76 0.97 4.98
CA LYS A 7 -8.63 1.67 6.27
C LYS A 7 -7.51 1.09 7.11
N GLN A 8 -7.36 -0.24 7.14
CA GLN A 8 -6.33 -0.91 7.91
C GLN A 8 -4.92 -0.51 7.43
N ILE A 9 -4.66 -0.58 6.12
CA ILE A 9 -3.34 -0.21 5.58
C ILE A 9 -3.06 1.29 5.76
N CYS A 10 -4.04 2.17 5.48
CA CYS A 10 -3.90 3.60 5.70
C CYS A 10 -3.59 3.93 7.17
N SER A 11 -4.34 3.33 8.10
CA SER A 11 -4.12 3.56 9.53
C SER A 11 -2.75 3.09 10.00
N GLU A 12 -2.23 1.99 9.44
CA GLU A 12 -0.91 1.50 9.83
C GLU A 12 0.22 2.36 9.22
N LEU A 13 0.05 2.84 8.00
CA LEU A 13 0.96 3.83 7.39
C LEU A 13 0.98 5.14 8.18
N ASP A 14 -0.20 5.65 8.60
CA ASP A 14 -0.34 6.84 9.44
C ASP A 14 0.40 6.69 10.77
N LYS A 15 0.22 5.56 11.47
CA LYS A 15 0.90 5.28 12.75
C LYS A 15 2.42 5.29 12.63
N GLN A 16 2.95 4.82 11.50
CA GLN A 16 4.39 4.73 11.26
C GLN A 16 4.98 6.01 10.62
N GLY A 17 4.13 6.99 10.29
CA GLY A 17 4.52 8.25 9.66
C GLY A 17 4.99 8.07 8.21
N ILE A 18 4.46 7.09 7.49
CA ILE A 18 4.81 6.81 6.10
C ILE A 18 3.84 7.56 5.20
N LEU A 19 4.36 8.47 4.38
CA LEU A 19 3.54 9.24 3.43
C LEU A 19 3.03 8.32 2.32
N TYR A 20 1.76 8.49 1.96
CA TYR A 20 1.11 7.71 0.91
C TYR A 20 0.05 8.52 0.18
N MET A 21 -0.29 8.07 -1.02
CA MET A 21 -1.39 8.56 -1.82
C MET A 21 -2.37 7.41 -2.08
N ALA A 22 -3.61 7.62 -1.64
CA ALA A 22 -4.72 6.77 -2.01
C ALA A 22 -5.00 6.87 -3.52
N SER A 23 -5.11 5.74 -4.21
CA SER A 23 -5.43 5.74 -5.64
C SER A 23 -6.88 6.11 -5.91
N VAL A 24 -7.14 6.49 -7.16
CA VAL A 24 -8.47 6.84 -7.65
C VAL A 24 -9.45 5.66 -7.52
N SER A 25 -8.99 4.41 -7.60
CA SER A 25 -9.87 3.24 -7.44
C SER A 25 -10.45 3.12 -6.03
N LEU A 26 -9.71 3.54 -4.99
CA LEU A 26 -10.24 3.66 -3.63
C LEU A 26 -11.25 4.80 -3.52
N ALA A 27 -10.99 5.96 -4.13
CA ALA A 27 -11.92 7.09 -4.13
C ALA A 27 -13.24 6.74 -4.84
N LEU A 28 -13.19 6.03 -5.96
CA LEU A 28 -14.38 5.59 -6.70
C LEU A 28 -15.24 4.59 -5.92
N ASN A 29 -14.65 3.78 -5.03
CA ASN A 29 -15.41 2.91 -4.13
C ASN A 29 -16.18 3.68 -3.05
N ILE A 30 -15.77 4.91 -2.73
CA ILE A 30 -16.38 5.74 -1.66
C ILE A 30 -17.38 6.75 -2.26
N TYR A 31 -17.03 7.37 -3.39
CA TYR A 31 -17.76 8.52 -3.93
C TYR A 31 -18.60 8.23 -5.18
N ALA A 32 -18.44 7.05 -5.78
CA ALA A 32 -19.20 6.65 -6.97
C ALA A 32 -20.01 5.37 -6.70
N THR A 33 -20.81 4.94 -7.68
CA THR A 33 -21.51 3.66 -7.61
C THR A 33 -20.48 2.54 -7.39
N PRO A 34 -20.59 1.79 -6.27
CA PRO A 34 -19.61 0.76 -5.94
C PRO A 34 -19.50 -0.25 -7.08
N ARG A 35 -18.28 -0.50 -7.54
CA ARG A 35 -17.96 -1.59 -8.46
C ARG A 35 -17.19 -2.66 -7.71
N MET A 36 -17.32 -3.91 -8.12
CA MET A 36 -16.50 -5.00 -7.57
C MET A 36 -15.05 -4.79 -8.03
N THR A 37 -14.24 -4.04 -7.26
CA THR A 37 -12.78 -4.01 -7.42
C THR A 37 -12.20 -5.17 -6.61
N ARG A 38 -11.29 -5.94 -7.20
CA ARG A 38 -10.65 -7.09 -6.51
C ARG A 38 -9.31 -6.73 -5.86
N ASP A 39 -8.87 -5.50 -6.07
CA ASP A 39 -7.57 -4.96 -5.71
C ASP A 39 -7.69 -3.50 -5.24
N ILE A 40 -6.62 -3.04 -4.61
CA ILE A 40 -6.37 -1.64 -4.23
C ILE A 40 -4.93 -1.30 -4.59
N ASP A 41 -4.73 -0.12 -5.17
CA ASP A 41 -3.42 0.43 -5.44
C ASP A 41 -3.15 1.57 -4.46
N ILE A 42 -1.95 1.61 -3.88
CA ILE A 42 -1.49 2.69 -3.01
C ILE A 42 -0.07 3.04 -3.44
N VAL A 43 0.18 4.33 -3.63
CA VAL A 43 1.54 4.84 -3.81
C VAL A 43 2.07 5.24 -2.46
N ILE A 44 3.27 4.80 -2.10
CA ILE A 44 3.92 5.11 -0.83
C ILE A 44 5.26 5.79 -1.07
N GLU A 45 5.62 6.73 -0.22
CA GLU A 45 6.96 7.31 -0.19
C GLU A 45 7.85 6.47 0.72
N LEU A 46 8.64 5.60 0.10
CA LEU A 46 9.64 4.80 0.80
C LEU A 46 10.99 5.52 0.80
N THR A 47 11.48 5.77 2.00
CA THR A 47 12.83 6.28 2.29
C THR A 47 13.62 5.18 2.97
N GLU A 48 14.95 5.22 2.91
CA GLU A 48 15.80 4.23 3.60
C GLU A 48 15.45 4.08 5.09
N GLN A 49 14.98 5.16 5.73
CA GLN A 49 14.60 5.21 7.14
C GLN A 49 13.29 4.49 7.47
N ASN A 50 12.39 4.31 6.49
CA ASN A 50 11.06 3.75 6.71
C ASN A 50 10.81 2.41 5.99
N VAL A 51 11.75 1.94 5.15
CA VAL A 51 11.65 0.63 4.47
C VAL A 51 11.42 -0.50 5.47
N GLU A 52 12.20 -0.59 6.55
CA GLU A 52 12.04 -1.66 7.52
C GLU A 52 10.68 -1.60 8.23
N LYS A 53 10.21 -0.38 8.54
CA LYS A 53 8.87 -0.17 9.10
C LYS A 53 7.81 -0.70 8.15
N PHE A 54 7.88 -0.33 6.87
CA PHE A 54 6.92 -0.80 5.88
C PHE A 54 6.93 -2.33 5.72
N VAL A 55 8.12 -2.94 5.68
CA VAL A 55 8.25 -4.41 5.63
C VAL A 55 7.58 -5.06 6.83
N GLN A 56 7.73 -4.48 8.03
CA GLN A 56 7.09 -4.99 9.25
C GLN A 56 5.57 -4.86 9.20
N ILE A 57 5.04 -3.70 8.75
CA ILE A 57 3.60 -3.50 8.52
C ILE A 57 3.04 -4.62 7.65
N VAL A 58 3.69 -4.89 6.52
CA VAL A 58 3.22 -5.90 5.55
C VAL A 58 3.28 -7.31 6.15
N LYS A 59 4.39 -7.68 6.79
CA LYS A 59 4.56 -9.02 7.40
C LYS A 59 3.54 -9.31 8.50
N ASP A 60 3.24 -8.32 9.34
CA ASP A 60 2.38 -8.51 10.51
C ASP A 60 0.89 -8.53 10.16
N ASN A 61 0.49 -7.83 9.09
CA ASN A 61 -0.91 -7.55 8.81
C ASN A 61 -1.42 -8.16 7.49
N PHE A 62 -0.53 -8.56 6.57
CA PHE A 62 -0.91 -8.91 5.21
C PHE A 62 -0.14 -10.11 4.65
N TYR A 63 -0.72 -10.76 3.64
CA TYR A 63 -0.05 -11.83 2.90
C TYR A 63 0.88 -11.25 1.84
N ILE A 64 2.12 -11.75 1.79
CA ILE A 64 3.10 -11.39 0.75
C ILE A 64 3.04 -12.43 -0.37
N TYR A 65 2.57 -12.00 -1.54
CA TYR A 65 2.69 -12.80 -2.76
C TYR A 65 4.12 -12.69 -3.31
N LYS A 66 4.96 -13.67 -2.95
CA LYS A 66 6.41 -13.66 -3.22
C LYS A 66 6.77 -13.36 -4.68
N SER A 67 6.04 -13.93 -5.64
CA SER A 67 6.30 -13.71 -7.06
C SER A 67 6.09 -12.26 -7.51
N ALA A 68 5.25 -11.47 -6.83
CA ALA A 68 5.15 -10.03 -7.11
C ALA A 68 6.43 -9.29 -6.73
N VAL A 69 7.05 -9.66 -5.61
CA VAL A 69 8.31 -9.04 -5.14
C VAL A 69 9.47 -9.39 -6.07
N GLU A 70 9.59 -10.66 -6.44
CA GLU A 70 10.69 -11.16 -7.29
C GLU A 70 10.66 -10.56 -8.71
N ASN A 71 9.49 -10.16 -9.22
CA ASN A 71 9.32 -9.60 -10.56
C ASN A 71 9.19 -8.07 -10.57
N THR A 72 9.51 -7.38 -9.46
CA THR A 72 9.43 -5.92 -9.39
C THR A 72 10.68 -5.27 -9.98
N TYR A 73 10.47 -4.24 -10.80
CA TYR A 73 11.56 -3.40 -11.30
C TYR A 73 11.92 -2.33 -10.26
N CYS A 74 13.12 -2.45 -9.67
CA CYS A 74 13.67 -1.41 -8.81
C CYS A 74 14.51 -0.43 -9.65
N PHE A 75 14.00 0.77 -9.88
CA PHE A 75 14.79 1.88 -10.41
C PHE A 75 15.31 2.73 -9.26
N GLY A 76 16.60 2.60 -8.95
CA GLY A 76 17.30 3.47 -8.01
C GLY A 76 18.27 4.38 -8.75
N VAL A 77 18.18 5.69 -8.53
CA VAL A 77 19.26 6.62 -8.89
C VAL A 77 20.37 6.39 -7.87
N LYS A 78 21.44 5.69 -8.26
CA LYS A 78 22.68 5.70 -7.47
C LYS A 78 23.19 7.14 -7.47
N ASN A 79 23.22 7.77 -6.30
CA ASN A 79 24.08 8.93 -6.07
C ASN A 79 25.53 8.46 -6.00
#